data_AF-A0A1V5C661-F1
#
_entry.id   AF-A0A1V5C661-F1
#
_cell.length_a   1.000
_cell.length_b   1.000
_cell.length_c   1.000
_cell.angle_alpha   90.00
_cell.angle_beta   90.00
_cell.angle_gamma   90.00
#
_symmetry.space_group_name_H-M   'P 1'
#
loop_
_entity.id
_entity.type
_entity.pdbx_description
1 polymer ?
#
loop_
_entity_poly.entity_id
_entity_poly.type
_entity_poly.pdbx_seq_one_letter_code
_entity_poly.pdbx_strand_id
1 'polypeptide(L)'
;MSIAIIGMLDEREEALGVIKNEIEQRGFKTCLIDISIGSGGTVPSLCADVSASEVAESGQGLDLGKEPAGTYTKDTITWYMGEGLRKKVCALYESGELEGVIAIAGLTGTLMALQAMKMLPFGFPKVLLSSATAIPAYAASFAEYFALKDITVMHTVVDTVGMNDLVKLLAINGANAISGMVKAAVPLNRTERPLVAITEFGLCDKGAHYIREILKKDYGIVSFHANGQGDKAAIDLVKQGYFKAFIDLVPSAFGEYLLGGNRSAGPHRLNVAMDNPIPYVFCPGGFDIISCGPLERRDTGDPLWVSRRLSERKYHMKDGFRCEARTSVEEMELLGTAVAEKLNLYKNKELVKVVIPRKGFSILSVEGGALFDPVADRAFIMALRQGLDPHIVITEVDTDINNPGFAKVVVAALLEVLQV
;
A
#
# COMPACT_ATOMS: atom_id res chain seq x y z
N MET A 1 3.84 -13.33 25.93
CA MET A 1 3.40 -12.52 24.79
C MET A 1 2.15 -11.77 25.21
N SER A 2 1.94 -10.58 24.68
CA SER A 2 0.94 -9.62 25.15
C SER A 2 0.29 -8.88 24.00
N ILE A 3 -0.92 -8.36 24.25
CA ILE A 3 -1.58 -7.40 23.36
C ILE A 3 -1.21 -6.00 23.83
N ALA A 4 -0.57 -5.21 22.97
CA ALA A 4 -0.29 -3.81 23.29
C ALA A 4 -1.56 -2.97 23.19
N ILE A 5 -1.82 -2.18 24.22
CA ILE A 5 -2.92 -1.22 24.31
C ILE A 5 -2.30 0.17 24.27
N ILE A 6 -2.62 0.94 23.25
CA ILE A 6 -2.01 2.25 23.00
C ILE A 6 -3.07 3.34 23.19
N GLY A 7 -2.76 4.36 23.97
CA GLY A 7 -3.60 5.54 24.08
C GLY A 7 -3.00 6.63 24.96
N MET A 8 -3.67 7.78 24.96
CA MET A 8 -3.34 8.91 25.81
C MET A 8 -4.07 8.73 27.14
N LEU A 9 -3.33 8.33 28.18
CA LEU A 9 -3.91 8.10 29.51
C LEU A 9 -4.51 9.37 30.10
N ASP A 10 -3.88 10.54 29.86
CA ASP A 10 -4.33 11.84 30.36
C ASP A 10 -5.72 12.29 29.85
N GLU A 11 -6.27 11.60 28.83
CA GLU A 11 -7.59 11.86 28.24
C GLU A 11 -8.53 10.64 28.24
N ARG A 12 -8.00 9.41 28.28
CA ARG A 12 -8.75 8.16 27.99
C ARG A 12 -8.49 7.02 28.98
N GLU A 13 -7.99 7.33 30.17
CA GLU A 13 -7.68 6.33 31.21
C GLU A 13 -8.79 5.29 31.40
N GLU A 14 -10.04 5.73 31.63
CA GLU A 14 -11.16 4.80 31.89
C GLU A 14 -11.41 3.84 30.72
N ALA A 15 -11.38 4.33 29.49
CA ALA A 15 -11.60 3.51 28.30
C ALA A 15 -10.45 2.51 28.09
N LEU A 16 -9.21 2.94 28.32
CA LEU A 16 -8.02 2.08 28.26
C LEU A 16 -8.07 0.99 29.35
N GLY A 17 -8.53 1.35 30.55
CA GLY A 17 -8.77 0.40 31.64
C GLY A 17 -9.83 -0.64 31.29
N VAL A 18 -10.93 -0.25 30.64
CA VAL A 18 -11.93 -1.20 30.13
C VAL A 18 -11.33 -2.15 29.10
N ILE A 19 -10.57 -1.64 28.12
CA ILE A 19 -9.91 -2.49 27.11
C ILE A 19 -8.98 -3.50 27.79
N LYS A 20 -8.14 -3.03 28.73
CA LYS A 20 -7.22 -3.88 29.49
C LYS A 20 -7.96 -4.99 30.23
N ASN A 21 -8.96 -4.63 31.03
CA ASN A 21 -9.73 -5.59 31.83
C ASN A 21 -10.44 -6.64 30.94
N GLU A 22 -11.04 -6.22 29.83
CA GLU A 22 -11.72 -7.14 28.92
C GLU A 22 -10.73 -8.11 28.24
N ILE A 23 -9.56 -7.64 27.83
CA ILE A 23 -8.53 -8.50 27.25
C ILE A 23 -8.01 -9.51 28.29
N GLU A 24 -7.73 -9.07 29.51
CA GLU A 24 -7.24 -9.93 30.60
C GLU A 24 -8.27 -10.98 31.03
N GLN A 25 -9.55 -10.62 31.11
CA GLN A 25 -10.64 -11.57 31.39
C GLN A 25 -10.74 -12.70 30.36
N ARG A 26 -10.22 -12.49 29.13
CA ARG A 26 -10.18 -13.51 28.07
C ARG A 26 -8.91 -14.37 28.12
N GLY A 27 -8.05 -14.16 29.12
CA GLY A 27 -6.83 -14.93 29.36
C GLY A 27 -5.60 -14.43 28.61
N PHE A 28 -5.66 -13.26 27.99
CA PHE A 28 -4.51 -12.64 27.33
C PHE A 28 -3.75 -11.72 28.28
N LYS A 29 -2.44 -11.60 28.11
CA LYS A 29 -1.65 -10.56 28.78
C LYS A 29 -1.76 -9.26 28.01
N THR A 30 -1.64 -8.14 28.70
CA THR A 30 -1.65 -6.79 28.08
C THR A 30 -0.35 -6.07 28.34
N CYS A 31 0.04 -5.18 27.44
CA CYS A 31 1.08 -4.17 27.65
C CYS A 31 0.47 -2.80 27.36
N LEU A 32 0.24 -1.99 28.38
CA LEU A 32 -0.30 -0.64 28.24
C LEU A 32 0.83 0.34 27.93
N ILE A 33 0.72 1.02 26.78
CA ILE A 33 1.69 2.01 26.31
C ILE A 33 1.02 3.37 26.30
N ASP A 34 1.53 4.28 27.13
CA ASP A 34 1.06 5.65 27.20
C ASP A 34 1.74 6.53 26.15
N ILE A 35 0.92 7.27 25.41
CA ILE A 35 1.38 8.23 24.38
C ILE A 35 0.88 9.66 24.66
N SER A 36 0.55 9.95 25.92
CA SER A 36 0.17 11.27 26.40
C SER A 36 1.26 12.32 26.09
N ILE A 37 0.84 13.53 25.74
CA ILE A 37 1.74 14.66 25.45
C ILE A 37 1.51 15.86 26.37
N GLY A 38 0.80 15.66 27.49
CA GLY A 38 0.52 16.69 28.46
C GLY A 38 -0.57 17.68 28.01
N SER A 39 -1.46 17.26 27.10
CA SER A 39 -2.63 18.04 26.69
C SER A 39 -3.90 17.63 27.42
N GLY A 40 -3.88 16.51 28.15
CA GLY A 40 -5.02 16.01 28.89
C GLY A 40 -5.31 16.81 30.17
N GLY A 41 -6.56 16.70 30.63
CA GLY A 41 -7.06 17.38 31.82
C GLY A 41 -6.98 16.56 33.10
N THR A 42 -6.39 15.36 33.05
CA THR A 42 -6.38 14.42 34.18
C THR A 42 -4.97 13.92 34.49
N VAL A 43 -4.74 13.58 35.76
CA VAL A 43 -3.52 12.88 36.20
C VAL A 43 -3.86 11.39 36.26
N PRO A 44 -3.28 10.55 35.39
CA PRO A 44 -3.61 9.14 35.34
C PRO A 44 -3.30 8.42 36.65
N SER A 45 -4.21 7.56 37.10
CA SER A 45 -4.00 6.63 38.21
C SER A 45 -3.48 5.26 37.76
N LEU A 46 -3.79 4.86 36.52
CA LEU A 46 -3.37 3.64 35.87
C LEU A 46 -1.88 3.76 35.47
N CYS A 47 -1.05 2.85 35.98
CA CYS A 47 0.35 2.78 35.57
C CYS A 47 0.47 2.11 34.21
N ALA A 48 1.07 2.81 33.24
CA ALA A 48 1.48 2.21 31.98
C ALA A 48 2.66 1.26 32.18
N ASP A 49 2.69 0.17 31.40
CA ASP A 49 3.85 -0.73 31.32
C ASP A 49 5.00 -0.06 30.55
N VAL A 50 4.66 0.86 29.63
CA VAL A 50 5.61 1.77 28.96
C VAL A 50 5.07 3.19 29.10
N SER A 51 5.77 4.02 29.86
CA SER A 51 5.36 5.40 30.12
C SER A 51 5.55 6.33 28.90
N ALA A 52 4.81 7.45 28.85
CA ALA A 52 4.99 8.46 27.81
C ALA A 52 6.44 9.00 27.74
N SER A 53 7.11 9.11 28.89
CA SER A 53 8.53 9.50 28.95
C SER A 53 9.43 8.48 28.27
N GLU A 54 9.25 7.18 28.53
CA GLU A 54 10.03 6.12 27.88
C GLU A 54 9.78 6.05 26.36
N VAL A 55 8.55 6.35 25.93
CA VAL A 55 8.21 6.49 24.51
C VAL A 55 8.99 7.67 23.92
N ALA A 56 8.93 8.85 24.53
CA ALA A 56 9.63 10.05 24.07
C ALA A 56 11.17 9.86 23.97
N GLU A 57 11.75 9.25 25.00
CA GLU A 57 13.19 8.92 25.05
C GLU A 57 13.59 8.01 23.88
N SER A 58 12.73 7.05 23.52
CA SER A 58 13.00 6.13 22.42
C SER A 58 12.99 6.82 21.06
N GLY A 59 12.21 7.88 20.88
CA GLY A 59 12.07 8.61 19.61
C GLY A 59 13.38 9.19 19.11
N GLN A 60 13.92 10.17 19.84
CA GLN A 60 15.26 10.76 19.64
C GLN A 60 15.85 11.33 20.95
N GLY A 61 15.54 10.73 22.11
CA GLY A 61 16.14 11.14 23.39
C GLY A 61 15.50 12.38 24.03
N LEU A 62 14.24 12.66 23.73
CA LEU A 62 13.50 13.76 24.36
C LEU A 62 13.01 13.35 25.74
N ASP A 63 13.43 14.10 26.75
CA ASP A 63 12.86 14.03 28.09
C ASP A 63 11.82 15.15 28.22
N LEU A 64 10.54 14.79 27.98
CA LEU A 64 9.40 15.72 28.08
C LEU A 64 9.30 16.39 29.46
N GLY A 65 9.92 15.82 30.51
CA GLY A 65 9.94 16.38 31.85
C GLY A 65 11.11 17.32 32.16
N LYS A 66 12.14 17.40 31.28
CA LYS A 66 13.32 18.26 31.48
C LYS A 66 13.40 19.45 30.53
N GLU A 67 12.69 19.42 29.41
CA GLU A 67 12.71 20.50 28.43
C GLU A 67 11.76 21.63 28.83
N PRO A 68 12.16 22.91 28.69
CA PRO A 68 11.28 24.04 28.99
C PRO A 68 9.94 23.97 28.23
N ALA A 69 8.85 24.38 28.88
CA ALA A 69 7.55 24.48 28.21
C ALA A 69 7.65 25.44 27.00
N GLY A 70 7.21 24.98 25.83
CA GLY A 70 7.25 25.75 24.58
C GLY A 70 8.51 25.58 23.73
N THR A 71 9.48 24.75 24.14
CA THR A 71 10.69 24.46 23.35
C THR A 71 10.37 23.81 21.99
N TYR A 72 9.32 22.98 21.93
CA TYR A 72 8.91 22.29 20.72
C TYR A 72 7.45 22.59 20.38
N THR A 73 7.15 22.63 19.07
CA THR A 73 5.76 22.68 18.60
C THR A 73 5.05 21.36 18.90
N LYS A 74 3.72 21.40 18.99
CA LYS A 74 2.90 20.20 19.19
C LYS A 74 3.13 19.15 18.10
N ASP A 75 3.37 19.58 16.87
CA ASP A 75 3.66 18.70 15.74
C ASP A 75 5.00 17.97 15.92
N THR A 76 6.02 18.70 16.37
CA THR A 76 7.34 18.13 16.67
C THR A 76 7.26 17.09 17.78
N ILE A 77 6.55 17.39 18.88
CA ILE A 77 6.31 16.43 19.98
C ILE A 77 5.56 15.19 19.45
N THR A 78 4.51 15.41 18.65
CA THR A 78 3.71 14.32 18.06
C THR A 78 4.57 13.40 17.21
N TRP A 79 5.47 13.96 16.41
CA TRP A 79 6.39 13.20 15.58
C TRP A 79 7.36 12.35 16.41
N TYR A 80 8.00 12.95 17.43
CA TYR A 80 8.93 12.23 18.30
C TYR A 80 8.26 11.09 19.07
N MET A 81 7.06 11.32 19.59
CA MET A 81 6.26 10.28 20.25
C MET A 81 5.88 9.16 19.28
N GLY A 82 5.52 9.50 18.04
CA GLY A 82 5.25 8.52 16.99
C GLY A 82 6.47 7.63 16.69
N GLU A 83 7.66 8.23 16.54
CA GLU A 83 8.91 7.48 16.33
C GLU A 83 9.30 6.62 17.53
N GLY A 84 9.09 7.14 18.74
CA GLY A 84 9.29 6.41 19.98
C GLY A 84 8.40 5.18 20.08
N LEU A 85 7.10 5.37 19.84
CA LEU A 85 6.10 4.31 19.85
C LEU A 85 6.44 3.26 18.81
N ARG A 86 6.83 3.69 17.60
CA ARG A 86 7.28 2.81 16.52
C ARG A 86 8.40 1.90 16.99
N LYS A 87 9.46 2.45 17.59
CA LYS A 87 10.61 1.67 18.08
C LYS A 87 10.22 0.69 19.19
N LYS A 88 9.41 1.12 20.16
CA LYS A 88 8.93 0.24 21.25
C LYS A 88 8.10 -0.93 20.71
N VAL A 89 7.14 -0.65 19.83
CA VAL A 89 6.29 -1.69 19.21
C VAL A 89 7.11 -2.64 18.35
N CYS A 90 8.05 -2.14 17.55
CA CYS A 90 8.99 -2.99 16.78
C CYS A 90 9.81 -3.90 17.72
N ALA A 91 10.38 -3.35 18.79
CA ALA A 91 11.18 -4.12 19.73
C ALA A 91 10.37 -5.25 20.40
N LEU A 92 9.15 -4.97 20.84
CA LEU A 92 8.24 -5.97 21.42
C LEU A 92 7.85 -7.06 20.40
N TYR A 93 7.68 -6.69 19.13
CA TYR A 93 7.41 -7.63 18.06
C TYR A 93 8.64 -8.53 17.77
N GLU A 94 9.82 -7.93 17.64
CA GLU A 94 11.07 -8.64 17.33
C GLU A 94 11.52 -9.58 18.47
N SER A 95 11.24 -9.24 19.73
CA SER A 95 11.50 -10.12 20.87
C SER A 95 10.48 -11.24 21.05
N GLY A 96 9.42 -11.26 20.22
CA GLY A 96 8.33 -12.23 20.34
C GLY A 96 7.41 -11.98 21.53
N GLU A 97 7.40 -10.77 22.09
CA GLU A 97 6.58 -10.40 23.24
C GLU A 97 5.21 -9.81 22.86
N LEU A 98 4.98 -9.54 21.57
CA LEU A 98 3.78 -8.92 21.04
C LEU A 98 2.94 -9.89 20.18
N GLU A 99 1.64 -10.00 20.46
CA GLU A 99 0.69 -10.81 19.68
C GLU A 99 -0.37 -9.99 18.95
N GLY A 100 -0.59 -8.74 19.37
CA GLY A 100 -1.54 -7.85 18.74
C GLY A 100 -1.40 -6.42 19.23
N VAL A 101 -1.95 -5.47 18.48
CA VAL A 101 -1.99 -4.05 18.88
C VAL A 101 -3.40 -3.51 18.75
N ILE A 102 -3.88 -2.85 19.80
CA ILE A 102 -5.09 -2.04 19.80
C ILE A 102 -4.78 -0.61 20.22
N ALA A 103 -5.37 0.36 19.53
CA ALA A 103 -5.31 1.77 19.92
C ALA A 103 -6.70 2.41 19.96
N ILE A 104 -6.93 3.32 20.91
CA ILE A 104 -8.11 4.20 20.95
C ILE A 104 -7.66 5.66 21.00
N ALA A 105 -7.97 6.43 19.96
CA ALA A 105 -7.42 7.76 19.83
C ALA A 105 -8.25 8.71 18.95
N GLY A 106 -8.16 10.01 19.26
CA GLY A 106 -8.49 11.09 18.34
C GLY A 106 -7.39 11.28 17.27
N LEU A 107 -7.37 12.43 16.58
CA LEU A 107 -6.47 12.68 15.45
C LEU A 107 -4.98 12.51 15.80
N THR A 108 -4.50 13.16 16.88
CA THR A 108 -3.08 13.13 17.28
C THR A 108 -2.60 11.71 17.61
N GLY A 109 -3.31 11.01 18.51
CA GLY A 109 -2.94 9.63 18.86
C GLY A 109 -3.11 8.66 17.69
N THR A 110 -4.05 8.92 16.77
CA THR A 110 -4.20 8.12 15.54
C THR A 110 -2.96 8.22 14.66
N LEU A 111 -2.41 9.43 14.48
CA LEU A 111 -1.18 9.63 13.70
C LEU A 111 0.00 8.87 14.32
N MET A 112 0.17 8.94 15.65
CA MET A 112 1.22 8.18 16.35
C MET A 112 1.01 6.68 16.21
N ALA A 113 -0.19 6.18 16.52
CA ALA A 113 -0.51 4.75 16.48
C ALA A 113 -0.33 4.15 15.08
N LEU A 114 -0.75 4.85 14.02
CA LEU A 114 -0.59 4.40 12.65
C LEU A 114 0.89 4.32 12.22
N GLN A 115 1.77 5.18 12.73
CA GLN A 115 3.22 5.09 12.50
C GLN A 115 3.83 3.82 13.08
N ALA A 116 3.32 3.34 14.22
CA ALA A 116 3.77 2.09 14.82
C ALA A 116 3.11 0.87 14.18
N MET A 117 1.79 0.88 14.02
CA MET A 117 1.03 -0.22 13.41
C MET A 117 1.50 -0.54 12.00
N LYS A 118 1.92 0.47 11.22
CA LYS A 118 2.38 0.23 9.85
C LYS A 118 3.71 -0.54 9.76
N MET A 119 4.44 -0.69 10.87
CA MET A 119 5.70 -1.44 10.88
C MET A 119 5.50 -2.94 11.10
N LEU A 120 4.33 -3.33 11.62
CA LEU A 120 4.00 -4.72 11.86
C LEU A 120 3.67 -5.41 10.53
N PRO A 121 4.00 -6.71 10.38
CA PRO A 121 3.80 -7.40 9.12
C PRO A 121 2.32 -7.60 8.78
N PHE A 122 2.07 -7.90 7.51
CA PHE A 122 0.75 -8.29 7.03
C PHE A 122 0.23 -9.52 7.79
N GLY A 123 -1.04 -9.51 8.18
CA GLY A 123 -1.70 -10.60 8.93
C GLY A 123 -1.54 -10.49 10.45
N PHE A 124 -0.69 -9.59 10.96
CA PHE A 124 -0.55 -9.38 12.39
C PHE A 124 -1.81 -8.70 12.97
N PRO A 125 -2.37 -9.10 14.12
CA PRO A 125 -3.57 -8.47 14.68
C PRO A 125 -3.37 -6.97 15.00
N LYS A 126 -4.12 -6.10 14.29
CA LYS A 126 -4.02 -4.62 14.39
C LYS A 126 -5.41 -3.98 14.36
N VAL A 127 -5.80 -3.31 15.45
CA VAL A 127 -7.11 -2.65 15.59
C VAL A 127 -6.95 -1.19 16.03
N LEU A 128 -7.54 -0.26 15.28
CA LEU A 128 -7.58 1.17 15.60
C LEU A 128 -9.03 1.62 15.82
N LEU A 129 -9.33 2.14 17.01
CA LEU A 129 -10.58 2.82 17.34
C LEU A 129 -10.36 4.33 17.13
N SER A 130 -10.93 4.89 16.06
CA SER A 130 -10.75 6.32 15.74
C SER A 130 -11.87 6.89 14.88
N SER A 131 -12.29 8.11 15.16
CA SER A 131 -13.14 8.91 14.27
C SER A 131 -12.35 9.68 13.20
N ALA A 132 -11.03 9.83 13.39
CA ALA A 132 -10.20 10.75 12.62
C ALA A 132 -9.97 10.30 11.16
N THR A 133 -9.99 8.99 10.91
CA THR A 133 -9.69 8.40 9.59
C THR A 133 -10.72 8.76 8.51
N ALA A 134 -11.94 9.12 8.93
CA ALA A 134 -13.05 9.46 8.05
C ALA A 134 -13.24 10.98 7.88
N ILE A 135 -12.37 11.83 8.46
CA ILE A 135 -12.46 13.28 8.29
C ILE A 135 -12.20 13.63 6.80
N PRO A 136 -13.14 14.26 6.07
CA PRO A 136 -13.03 14.45 4.63
C PRO A 136 -11.75 15.15 4.19
N ALA A 137 -11.27 16.13 4.96
CA ALA A 137 -10.06 16.88 4.67
C ALA A 137 -8.77 16.02 4.74
N TYR A 138 -8.80 14.90 5.47
CA TYR A 138 -7.61 14.10 5.78
C TYR A 138 -7.71 12.64 5.35
N ALA A 139 -8.90 12.16 4.96
CA ALA A 139 -9.14 10.77 4.58
C ALA A 139 -8.17 10.28 3.49
N ALA A 140 -7.87 11.15 2.50
CA ALA A 140 -6.89 10.85 1.46
C ALA A 140 -5.47 10.64 2.04
N SER A 141 -5.05 11.46 2.99
CA SER A 141 -3.75 11.35 3.66
C SER A 141 -3.62 10.07 4.48
N PHE A 142 -4.73 9.54 5.00
CA PHE A 142 -4.72 8.26 5.73
C PHE A 142 -4.68 7.03 4.82
N ALA A 143 -5.05 7.16 3.54
CA ALA A 143 -5.12 6.04 2.61
C ALA A 143 -3.78 5.29 2.45
N GLU A 144 -2.65 5.97 2.68
CA GLU A 144 -1.32 5.33 2.60
C GLU A 144 -1.07 4.32 3.71
N TYR A 145 -1.60 4.54 4.92
CA TYR A 145 -1.43 3.61 6.03
C TYR A 145 -2.25 2.33 5.81
N PHE A 146 -3.45 2.47 5.26
CA PHE A 146 -4.37 1.35 5.03
C PHE A 146 -4.09 0.59 3.73
N ALA A 147 -3.37 1.19 2.78
CA ALA A 147 -3.01 0.54 1.53
C ALA A 147 -1.96 -0.56 1.74
N LEU A 148 -0.99 -0.33 2.62
CA LEU A 148 0.16 -1.22 2.76
C LEU A 148 -0.04 -2.29 3.82
N LYS A 149 -0.93 -2.06 4.79
CA LYS A 149 -1.08 -2.89 5.98
C LYS A 149 -2.55 -3.10 6.28
N ASP A 150 -2.86 -4.31 6.71
CA ASP A 150 -4.19 -4.77 7.11
C ASP A 150 -4.54 -4.25 8.52
N ILE A 151 -4.70 -2.94 8.64
CA ILE A 151 -5.14 -2.27 9.87
C ILE A 151 -6.66 -2.25 9.89
N THR A 152 -7.27 -2.85 10.91
CA THR A 152 -8.73 -2.80 11.09
C THR A 152 -9.11 -1.50 11.80
N VAL A 153 -9.93 -0.67 11.16
CA VAL A 153 -10.44 0.56 11.77
C VAL A 153 -11.86 0.37 12.27
N MET A 154 -12.05 0.50 13.58
CA MET A 154 -13.36 0.66 14.21
C MET A 154 -13.66 2.15 14.30
N HIS A 155 -14.51 2.65 13.41
CA HIS A 155 -14.90 4.06 13.45
C HIS A 155 -15.70 4.34 14.72
N THR A 156 -15.23 5.28 15.55
CA THR A 156 -15.83 5.49 16.89
C THR A 156 -17.15 6.24 16.84
N VAL A 157 -17.45 6.97 15.76
CA VAL A 157 -18.64 7.84 15.58
C VAL A 157 -18.67 9.03 16.55
N VAL A 158 -18.42 8.80 17.84
CA VAL A 158 -18.33 9.79 18.91
C VAL A 158 -16.87 10.10 19.25
N ASP A 159 -16.65 11.23 19.93
CA ASP A 159 -15.40 11.48 20.61
C ASP A 159 -15.21 10.47 21.76
N THR A 160 -13.97 10.09 21.99
CA THR A 160 -13.55 9.08 22.98
C THR A 160 -12.87 9.70 24.20
N VAL A 161 -12.77 11.04 24.26
CA VAL A 161 -12.38 11.75 25.48
C VAL A 161 -13.50 11.63 26.52
N GLY A 162 -13.14 11.15 27.72
CA GLY A 162 -14.09 10.88 28.78
C GLY A 162 -14.94 9.63 28.57
N MET A 163 -15.50 9.12 29.66
CA MET A 163 -16.27 7.87 29.65
C MET A 163 -17.77 8.12 29.56
N ASN A 164 -18.42 7.38 28.68
CA ASN A 164 -19.88 7.25 28.60
C ASN A 164 -20.23 5.85 28.08
N ASP A 165 -21.51 5.49 28.09
CA ASP A 165 -21.96 4.15 27.71
C ASP A 165 -21.59 3.77 26.27
N LEU A 166 -21.55 4.74 25.34
CA LEU A 166 -21.14 4.51 23.96
C LEU A 166 -19.63 4.23 23.87
N VAL A 167 -18.81 5.02 24.55
CA VAL A 167 -17.35 4.82 24.61
C VAL A 167 -17.02 3.49 25.29
N LYS A 168 -17.73 3.14 26.36
CA LYS A 168 -17.59 1.84 27.04
C LYS A 168 -17.89 0.68 26.09
N LEU A 169 -18.99 0.76 25.35
CA LEU A 169 -19.37 -0.26 24.38
C LEU A 169 -18.32 -0.39 23.26
N LEU A 170 -17.80 0.73 22.76
CA LEU A 170 -16.72 0.74 21.75
C LEU A 170 -15.44 0.10 22.30
N ALA A 171 -15.03 0.43 23.52
CA ALA A 171 -13.88 -0.17 24.20
C ALA A 171 -14.03 -1.70 24.34
N ILE A 172 -15.20 -2.18 24.79
CA ILE A 172 -15.50 -3.61 24.91
C ILE A 172 -15.45 -4.29 23.53
N ASN A 173 -16.06 -3.69 22.51
CA ASN A 173 -16.06 -4.23 21.15
C ASN A 173 -14.64 -4.28 20.55
N GLY A 174 -13.83 -3.25 20.79
CA GLY A 174 -12.43 -3.20 20.39
C GLY A 174 -11.63 -4.34 21.04
N ALA A 175 -11.75 -4.49 22.36
CA ALA A 175 -11.11 -5.57 23.11
C ALA A 175 -11.53 -6.95 22.61
N ASN A 176 -12.82 -7.15 22.30
CA ASN A 176 -13.33 -8.38 21.69
C ASN A 176 -12.71 -8.64 20.32
N ALA A 177 -12.67 -7.63 19.46
CA ALA A 177 -12.13 -7.76 18.11
C ALA A 177 -10.66 -8.18 18.15
N ILE A 178 -9.81 -7.46 18.89
CA ILE A 178 -8.38 -7.79 18.96
C ILE A 178 -8.14 -9.16 19.62
N SER A 179 -8.86 -9.49 20.69
CA SER A 179 -8.75 -10.79 21.35
C SER A 179 -9.13 -11.94 20.41
N GLY A 180 -10.17 -11.76 19.60
CA GLY A 180 -10.59 -12.74 18.60
C GLY A 180 -9.55 -12.93 17.49
N MET A 181 -9.00 -11.83 16.97
CA MET A 181 -7.93 -11.86 15.96
C MET A 181 -6.68 -12.57 16.49
N VAL A 182 -6.25 -12.26 17.71
CA VAL A 182 -5.09 -12.90 18.36
C VAL A 182 -5.33 -14.38 18.59
N LYS A 183 -6.49 -14.75 19.15
CA LYS A 183 -6.85 -16.16 19.40
C LYS A 183 -6.84 -17.02 18.14
N ALA A 184 -7.28 -16.45 17.03
CA ALA A 184 -7.44 -17.14 15.75
C ALA A 184 -6.28 -16.88 14.77
N ALA A 185 -5.20 -16.23 15.21
CA ALA A 185 -4.09 -15.86 14.34
C ALA A 185 -3.43 -17.11 13.73
N VAL A 186 -3.26 -17.09 12.41
CA VAL A 186 -2.55 -18.15 11.65
C VAL A 186 -1.35 -17.53 10.95
N PRO A 187 -0.13 -18.11 11.10
CA PRO A 187 1.04 -17.62 10.38
C PRO A 187 0.85 -17.73 8.86
N LEU A 188 1.19 -16.67 8.13
CA LEU A 188 1.10 -16.62 6.66
C LEU A 188 1.99 -17.68 5.97
N ASN A 189 3.06 -18.13 6.63
CA ASN A 189 4.02 -19.12 6.11
C ASN A 189 3.48 -20.56 5.95
N ARG A 190 2.15 -20.76 6.03
CA ARG A 190 1.50 -22.07 5.89
C ARG A 190 0.91 -22.32 4.49
N THR A 191 1.36 -21.62 3.45
CA THR A 191 0.93 -21.94 2.09
C THR A 191 1.73 -23.13 1.55
N GLU A 192 1.05 -24.22 1.20
CA GLU A 192 1.69 -25.42 0.62
C GLU A 192 2.39 -25.15 -0.72
N ARG A 193 2.07 -24.03 -1.39
CA ARG A 193 2.59 -23.67 -2.71
C ARG A 193 3.34 -22.34 -2.66
N PRO A 194 4.38 -22.16 -3.49
CA PRO A 194 5.06 -20.87 -3.60
C PRO A 194 4.13 -19.80 -4.19
N LEU A 195 4.25 -18.56 -3.72
CA LEU A 195 3.41 -17.46 -4.17
C LEU A 195 4.02 -16.71 -5.35
N VAL A 196 3.18 -16.31 -6.30
CA VAL A 196 3.52 -15.39 -7.39
C VAL A 196 2.59 -14.19 -7.32
N ALA A 197 3.17 -13.00 -7.29
CA ALA A 197 2.41 -11.76 -7.37
C ALA A 197 2.06 -11.46 -8.84
N ILE A 198 0.89 -10.85 -9.06
CA ILE A 198 0.52 -10.29 -10.37
C ILE A 198 -0.16 -8.93 -10.20
N THR A 199 0.23 -7.93 -10.97
CA THR A 199 -0.55 -6.68 -11.08
C THR A 199 -1.59 -6.82 -12.17
N GLU A 200 -2.80 -6.35 -11.93
CA GLU A 200 -3.84 -6.34 -12.95
C GLU A 200 -4.74 -5.10 -12.84
N PHE A 201 -5.41 -4.77 -13.93
CA PHE A 201 -6.39 -3.69 -13.99
C PHE A 201 -7.55 -4.14 -14.87
N GLY A 202 -8.73 -3.55 -14.68
CA GLY A 202 -9.95 -4.02 -15.34
C GLY A 202 -9.94 -3.99 -16.87
N LEU A 203 -8.93 -3.38 -17.50
CA LEU A 203 -8.72 -3.37 -18.94
C LEU A 203 -7.77 -4.47 -19.44
N CYS A 204 -7.14 -5.21 -18.52
CA CYS A 204 -6.18 -6.30 -18.75
C CYS A 204 -6.59 -7.58 -17.98
N ASP A 205 -7.84 -7.65 -17.52
CA ASP A 205 -8.36 -8.68 -16.60
C ASP A 205 -8.36 -10.09 -17.22
N LYS A 206 -8.69 -10.21 -18.51
CA LYS A 206 -8.67 -11.48 -19.25
C LYS A 206 -7.26 -12.03 -19.36
N GLY A 207 -6.28 -11.19 -19.66
CA GLY A 207 -4.86 -11.58 -19.71
C GLY A 207 -4.39 -12.14 -18.36
N ALA A 208 -4.67 -11.42 -17.28
CA ALA A 208 -4.36 -11.85 -15.92
C ALA A 208 -5.11 -13.14 -15.51
N HIS A 209 -6.37 -13.30 -15.93
CA HIS A 209 -7.14 -14.52 -15.73
C HIS A 209 -6.47 -15.74 -16.38
N TYR A 210 -6.06 -15.63 -17.64
CA TYR A 210 -5.38 -16.74 -18.32
C TYR A 210 -4.05 -17.09 -17.65
N ILE A 211 -3.27 -16.09 -17.22
CA ILE A 211 -2.02 -16.33 -16.47
C ILE A 211 -2.30 -17.11 -15.17
N ARG A 212 -3.32 -16.70 -14.40
CA ARG A 212 -3.76 -17.42 -13.19
C ARG A 212 -4.15 -18.86 -13.50
N GLU A 213 -4.94 -19.07 -14.54
CA GLU A 213 -5.41 -20.41 -14.92
C GLU A 213 -4.26 -21.35 -15.31
N ILE A 214 -3.20 -20.84 -15.94
CA ILE A 214 -2.01 -21.62 -16.30
C ILE A 214 -1.21 -21.97 -15.04
N LEU A 215 -0.99 -21.03 -14.12
CA LEU A 215 -0.09 -21.20 -12.97
C LEU A 215 -0.75 -21.84 -11.72
N LYS A 216 -2.07 -21.83 -11.59
CA LYS A 216 -2.79 -22.20 -10.35
C LYS A 216 -2.51 -23.62 -9.82
N LYS A 217 -2.04 -24.54 -10.68
CA LYS A 217 -1.72 -25.90 -10.25
C LYS A 217 -0.49 -25.92 -9.35
N ASP A 218 0.53 -25.13 -9.72
CA ASP A 218 1.86 -25.20 -9.12
C ASP A 218 2.13 -24.02 -8.16
N TYR A 219 1.43 -22.90 -8.34
CA TYR A 219 1.65 -21.67 -7.57
C TYR A 219 0.37 -21.10 -6.97
N GLY A 220 0.49 -20.44 -5.82
CA GLY A 220 -0.55 -19.56 -5.28
C GLY A 220 -0.43 -18.17 -5.90
N ILE A 221 -1.47 -17.69 -6.58
CA ILE A 221 -1.41 -16.38 -7.25
C ILE A 221 -2.08 -15.32 -6.40
N VAL A 222 -1.37 -14.21 -6.16
CA VAL A 222 -1.90 -13.04 -5.46
C VAL A 222 -2.01 -11.88 -6.45
N SER A 223 -3.25 -11.49 -6.71
CA SER A 223 -3.57 -10.36 -7.57
C SER A 223 -3.53 -9.03 -6.81
N PHE A 224 -2.89 -8.04 -7.41
CA PHE A 224 -2.88 -6.66 -6.95
C PHE A 224 -3.54 -5.77 -8.00
N HIS A 225 -4.57 -5.03 -7.61
CA HIS A 225 -5.17 -4.03 -8.50
C HIS A 225 -4.18 -2.88 -8.70
N ALA A 226 -3.82 -2.62 -9.96
CA ALA A 226 -2.91 -1.55 -10.35
C ALA A 226 -3.61 -0.18 -10.28
N ASN A 227 -3.87 0.30 -9.07
CA ASN A 227 -4.57 1.55 -8.78
C ASN A 227 -3.72 2.56 -7.99
N GLY A 228 -2.40 2.42 -8.03
CA GLY A 228 -1.45 3.21 -7.24
C GLY A 228 -1.24 2.60 -5.85
N GLN A 229 -2.31 2.40 -5.09
CA GLN A 229 -2.23 1.85 -3.73
C GLN A 229 -1.96 0.34 -3.72
N GLY A 230 -2.65 -0.44 -4.57
CA GLY A 230 -2.39 -1.87 -4.73
C GLY A 230 -1.01 -2.16 -5.30
N ASP A 231 -0.49 -1.26 -6.13
CA ASP A 231 0.89 -1.29 -6.60
C ASP A 231 1.90 -1.11 -5.47
N LYS A 232 1.73 -0.09 -4.62
CA LYS A 232 2.61 0.11 -3.45
C LYS A 232 2.56 -1.11 -2.52
N ALA A 233 1.37 -1.70 -2.32
CA ALA A 233 1.19 -2.92 -1.54
C ALA A 233 1.94 -4.13 -2.14
N ALA A 234 1.89 -4.31 -3.47
CA ALA A 234 2.63 -5.35 -4.16
C ALA A 234 4.14 -5.23 -3.90
N ILE A 235 4.69 -4.02 -4.05
CA ILE A 235 6.12 -3.77 -3.82
C ILE A 235 6.50 -4.05 -2.36
N ASP A 236 5.70 -3.58 -1.41
CA ASP A 236 5.95 -3.78 0.03
C ASP A 236 5.95 -5.27 0.40
N LEU A 237 4.99 -6.05 -0.10
CA LEU A 237 4.92 -7.48 0.16
C LEU A 237 5.99 -8.30 -0.58
N VAL A 238 6.42 -7.86 -1.77
CA VAL A 238 7.59 -8.43 -2.46
C VAL A 238 8.86 -8.23 -1.63
N LYS A 239 9.07 -7.03 -1.07
CA LYS A 239 10.21 -6.74 -0.20
C LYS A 239 10.23 -7.59 1.08
N GLN A 240 9.05 -7.96 1.59
CA GLN A 240 8.92 -8.85 2.74
C GLN A 240 9.22 -10.33 2.43
N GLY A 241 9.46 -10.69 1.16
CA GLY A 241 9.93 -12.03 0.78
C GLY A 241 8.84 -13.10 0.66
N TYR A 242 7.55 -12.70 0.58
CA TYR A 242 6.44 -13.66 0.43
C TYR A 242 6.36 -14.30 -0.96
N PHE A 243 6.91 -13.64 -1.98
CA PHE A 243 6.74 -14.04 -3.37
C PHE A 243 8.02 -14.65 -3.94
N LYS A 244 7.88 -15.74 -4.68
CA LYS A 244 8.96 -16.33 -5.48
C LYS A 244 9.19 -15.58 -6.78
N ALA A 245 8.17 -14.91 -7.30
CA ALA A 245 8.25 -14.16 -8.53
C ALA A 245 7.16 -13.09 -8.61
N PHE A 246 7.35 -12.15 -9.53
CA PHE A 246 6.38 -11.10 -9.81
C PHE A 246 6.13 -10.93 -11.30
N ILE A 247 4.86 -11.06 -11.70
CA ILE A 247 4.38 -10.72 -13.03
C ILE A 247 3.75 -9.34 -12.98
N ASP A 248 4.47 -8.33 -13.47
CA ASP A 248 3.98 -6.97 -13.53
C ASP A 248 3.28 -6.73 -14.86
N LEU A 249 2.05 -7.26 -14.98
CA LEU A 249 1.26 -7.17 -16.21
C LEU A 249 0.81 -5.73 -16.46
N VAL A 250 0.49 -4.98 -15.40
CA VAL A 250 0.00 -3.60 -15.46
C VAL A 250 0.82 -2.66 -14.55
N PRO A 251 2.02 -2.26 -14.98
CA PRO A 251 2.89 -1.34 -14.23
C PRO A 251 2.54 0.15 -14.43
N SER A 252 1.41 0.46 -15.07
CA SER A 252 1.05 1.81 -15.51
C SER A 252 0.98 2.86 -14.41
N ALA A 253 0.88 2.46 -13.14
CA ALA A 253 0.99 3.38 -12.00
C ALA A 253 2.30 4.18 -11.98
N PHE A 254 3.34 3.70 -12.68
CA PHE A 254 4.55 4.46 -12.96
C PHE A 254 4.33 5.57 -14.00
N GLY A 255 3.58 5.29 -15.06
CA GLY A 255 3.23 6.31 -16.05
C GLY A 255 2.27 7.35 -15.49
N GLU A 256 1.35 6.93 -14.64
CA GLU A 256 0.47 7.82 -13.87
C GLU A 256 1.29 8.79 -13.01
N TYR A 257 2.38 8.33 -12.36
CA TYR A 257 3.30 9.21 -11.65
C TYR A 257 3.98 10.25 -12.56
N LEU A 258 4.51 9.83 -13.71
CA LEU A 258 5.20 10.73 -14.64
C LEU A 258 4.26 11.73 -15.33
N LEU A 259 3.01 11.34 -15.54
CA LEU A 259 2.04 12.13 -16.29
C LEU A 259 1.06 12.91 -15.40
N GLY A 260 0.99 12.59 -14.10
CA GLY A 260 0.14 13.26 -13.11
C GLY A 260 -1.26 12.67 -12.96
N GLY A 261 -1.44 11.41 -13.35
CA GLY A 261 -2.74 10.72 -13.31
C GLY A 261 -3.12 10.20 -11.91
N ASN A 262 -4.36 9.73 -11.79
CA ASN A 262 -4.99 9.38 -10.51
C ASN A 262 -4.40 8.15 -9.82
N ARG A 263 -3.73 7.26 -10.56
CA ARG A 263 -3.25 5.97 -10.03
C ARG A 263 -1.74 5.97 -9.77
N SER A 264 -1.18 7.14 -9.45
CA SER A 264 0.26 7.27 -9.18
C SER A 264 0.70 6.42 -7.99
N ALA A 265 1.71 5.57 -8.22
CA ALA A 265 2.41 4.84 -7.16
C ALA A 265 3.75 5.50 -6.76
N GLY A 266 4.08 6.65 -7.36
CA GLY A 266 5.33 7.37 -7.10
C GLY A 266 6.55 6.87 -7.90
N PRO A 267 7.72 7.49 -7.68
CA PRO A 267 8.93 7.28 -8.50
C PRO A 267 9.57 5.89 -8.33
N HIS A 268 9.22 5.17 -7.26
CA HIS A 268 9.76 3.87 -6.93
C HIS A 268 8.91 2.69 -7.44
N ARG A 269 7.86 2.96 -8.22
CA ARG A 269 6.92 1.91 -8.68
C ARG A 269 7.61 0.74 -9.39
N LEU A 270 8.62 1.01 -10.21
CA LEU A 270 9.38 -0.02 -10.92
C LEU A 270 10.61 -0.50 -10.17
N ASN A 271 10.86 -0.03 -8.94
CA ASN A 271 11.95 -0.51 -8.09
C ASN A 271 11.55 -1.81 -7.38
N VAL A 272 10.96 -2.74 -8.12
CA VAL A 272 10.55 -4.04 -7.60
C VAL A 272 11.78 -4.93 -7.50
N ALA A 273 11.89 -5.77 -6.48
CA ALA A 273 12.97 -6.76 -6.38
C ALA A 273 14.42 -6.20 -6.50
N MET A 274 14.61 -4.89 -6.32
CA MET A 274 15.93 -4.23 -6.42
C MET A 274 16.86 -4.66 -5.29
N ASP A 275 16.29 -4.81 -4.09
CA ASP A 275 17.01 -5.20 -2.87
C ASP A 275 16.98 -6.72 -2.64
N ASN A 276 15.90 -7.38 -3.07
CA ASN A 276 15.72 -8.82 -2.99
C ASN A 276 15.39 -9.37 -4.39
N PRO A 277 16.39 -9.82 -5.16
CA PRO A 277 16.20 -10.21 -6.55
C PRO A 277 15.34 -11.47 -6.65
N ILE A 278 14.16 -11.31 -7.25
CA ILE A 278 13.26 -12.38 -7.65
C ILE A 278 12.99 -12.27 -9.16
N PRO A 279 12.68 -13.37 -9.85
CA PRO A 279 12.14 -13.33 -11.21
C PRO A 279 11.05 -12.27 -11.39
N TYR A 280 11.27 -11.39 -12.37
CA TYR A 280 10.40 -10.25 -12.66
C TYR A 280 10.03 -10.24 -14.15
N VAL A 281 8.74 -10.42 -14.44
CA VAL A 281 8.23 -10.34 -15.81
C VAL A 281 7.45 -9.04 -15.98
N PHE A 282 7.97 -8.13 -16.79
CA PHE A 282 7.36 -6.84 -17.10
C PHE A 282 6.53 -6.93 -18.39
N CYS A 283 5.31 -6.39 -18.36
CA CYS A 283 4.48 -6.14 -19.54
C CYS A 283 4.03 -4.67 -19.58
N PRO A 284 3.68 -4.10 -20.74
CA PRO A 284 3.37 -2.67 -20.85
C PRO A 284 1.90 -2.31 -20.54
N GLY A 285 1.17 -3.17 -19.82
CA GLY A 285 -0.27 -3.00 -19.62
C GLY A 285 -0.61 -1.65 -18.99
N GLY A 286 -1.62 -0.98 -19.56
CA GLY A 286 -2.14 0.28 -19.06
C GLY A 286 -1.29 1.52 -19.31
N PHE A 287 -0.12 1.45 -19.95
CA PHE A 287 0.60 2.68 -20.36
C PHE A 287 -0.13 3.46 -21.45
N ASP A 288 -1.13 2.85 -22.09
CA ASP A 288 -1.96 3.48 -23.11
C ASP A 288 -2.95 4.52 -22.55
N ILE A 289 -3.07 4.64 -21.22
CA ILE A 289 -4.04 5.49 -20.55
C ILE A 289 -3.41 6.39 -19.49
N ILE A 290 -4.08 7.52 -19.24
CA ILE A 290 -3.93 8.38 -18.08
C ILE A 290 -5.28 8.44 -17.37
N SER A 291 -5.35 8.00 -16.12
CA SER A 291 -6.56 8.16 -15.32
C SER A 291 -6.76 9.62 -14.92
N CYS A 292 -7.83 10.23 -15.42
CA CYS A 292 -8.10 11.66 -15.29
C CYS A 292 -9.48 11.98 -14.70
N GLY A 293 -10.23 10.97 -14.26
CA GLY A 293 -11.53 11.16 -13.63
C GLY A 293 -11.48 11.92 -12.28
N PRO A 294 -12.64 12.30 -11.73
CA PRO A 294 -13.94 12.29 -12.38
C PRO A 294 -14.02 13.35 -13.51
N LEU A 295 -15.00 13.27 -14.41
CA LEU A 295 -15.02 14.09 -15.64
C LEU A 295 -15.11 15.59 -15.34
N GLU A 296 -15.79 15.97 -14.27
CA GLU A 296 -16.01 17.36 -13.87
C GLU A 296 -14.70 18.15 -13.71
N ARG A 297 -13.58 17.45 -13.43
CA ARG A 297 -12.25 18.06 -13.37
C ARG A 297 -11.85 18.76 -14.68
N ARG A 298 -12.33 18.25 -15.82
CA ARG A 298 -12.18 18.89 -17.12
C ARG A 298 -12.76 20.30 -17.12
N ASP A 299 -13.94 20.45 -16.54
CA ASP A 299 -14.74 21.67 -16.62
C ASP A 299 -14.34 22.69 -15.54
N THR A 300 -13.63 22.25 -14.48
CA THR A 300 -13.13 23.10 -13.40
C THR A 300 -11.69 23.61 -13.61
N GLY A 301 -11.09 23.36 -14.78
CA GLY A 301 -9.72 23.80 -15.08
C GLY A 301 -8.64 23.04 -14.30
N ASP A 302 -8.85 21.74 -14.04
CA ASP A 302 -7.89 20.91 -13.34
C ASP A 302 -6.49 20.93 -14.00
N PRO A 303 -5.40 21.05 -13.24
CA PRO A 303 -4.05 21.17 -13.79
C PRO A 303 -3.63 20.03 -14.72
N LEU A 304 -4.05 18.78 -14.46
CA LEU A 304 -3.75 17.65 -15.33
C LEU A 304 -4.44 17.82 -16.69
N TRP A 305 -5.74 18.14 -16.67
CA TRP A 305 -6.55 18.34 -17.88
C TRP A 305 -6.00 19.46 -18.77
N VAL A 306 -5.64 20.59 -18.16
CA VAL A 306 -5.13 21.76 -18.88
C VAL A 306 -3.72 21.50 -19.42
N SER A 307 -2.76 21.10 -18.56
CA SER A 307 -1.35 20.97 -18.94
C SER A 307 -1.11 19.91 -20.01
N ARG A 308 -1.91 18.84 -20.00
CA ARG A 308 -1.81 17.74 -20.97
C ARG A 308 -2.78 17.91 -22.15
N ARG A 309 -3.61 18.95 -22.17
CA ARG A 309 -4.65 19.17 -23.19
C ARG A 309 -5.56 17.94 -23.35
N LEU A 310 -5.98 17.33 -22.24
CA LEU A 310 -6.73 16.07 -22.27
C LEU A 310 -8.08 16.19 -22.99
N SER A 311 -8.68 17.38 -22.98
CA SER A 311 -9.93 17.69 -23.70
C SER A 311 -9.81 17.53 -25.23
N GLU A 312 -8.60 17.58 -25.78
CA GLU A 312 -8.33 17.45 -27.22
C GLU A 312 -8.07 15.99 -27.64
N ARG A 313 -8.08 15.05 -26.69
CA ARG A 313 -7.68 13.65 -26.90
C ARG A 313 -8.86 12.70 -26.97
N LYS A 314 -8.59 11.47 -27.42
CA LYS A 314 -9.49 10.33 -27.19
C LYS A 314 -9.54 10.04 -25.69
N TYR A 315 -10.73 9.86 -25.13
CA TYR A 315 -10.91 9.38 -23.77
C TYR A 315 -12.10 8.43 -23.68
N HIS A 316 -12.08 7.56 -22.67
CA HIS A 316 -13.12 6.59 -22.41
C HIS A 316 -13.68 6.81 -21.01
N MET A 317 -15.00 6.94 -20.91
CA MET A 317 -15.71 7.02 -19.64
C MET A 317 -16.33 5.67 -19.33
N LYS A 318 -15.98 5.13 -18.17
CA LYS A 318 -16.61 3.91 -17.65
C LYS A 318 -17.83 4.25 -16.80
N ASP A 319 -17.74 5.33 -16.03
CA ASP A 319 -18.81 5.91 -15.22
C ASP A 319 -18.45 7.35 -14.82
N GLY A 320 -19.26 8.01 -13.98
CA GLY A 320 -19.03 9.39 -13.55
C GLY A 320 -17.71 9.63 -12.79
N PHE A 321 -17.14 8.59 -12.18
CA PHE A 321 -15.87 8.70 -11.45
C PHE A 321 -14.66 8.31 -12.28
N ARG A 322 -14.82 7.40 -13.25
CA ARG A 322 -13.73 6.78 -14.00
C ARG A 322 -13.70 7.26 -15.45
N CYS A 323 -12.69 8.08 -15.73
CA CYS A 323 -12.35 8.58 -17.07
C CYS A 323 -10.87 8.32 -17.35
N GLU A 324 -10.58 7.76 -18.52
CA GLU A 324 -9.24 7.39 -18.98
C GLU A 324 -8.95 8.12 -20.30
N ALA A 325 -7.91 8.95 -20.33
CA ALA A 325 -7.47 9.63 -21.56
C ALA A 325 -6.34 8.87 -22.25
N ARG A 326 -6.30 8.89 -23.58
CA ARG A 326 -5.21 8.28 -24.36
C ARG A 326 -3.90 9.04 -24.16
N THR A 327 -2.83 8.32 -23.83
CA THR A 327 -1.46 8.84 -23.88
C THR A 327 -1.06 9.23 -25.31
N SER A 328 -0.32 10.32 -25.46
CA SER A 328 0.18 10.77 -26.77
C SER A 328 1.42 9.98 -27.20
N VAL A 329 1.86 10.17 -28.45
CA VAL A 329 3.09 9.57 -28.98
C VAL A 329 4.31 10.00 -28.16
N GLU A 330 4.41 11.30 -27.85
CA GLU A 330 5.52 11.87 -27.09
C GLU A 330 5.53 11.38 -25.65
N GLU A 331 4.34 11.20 -25.04
CA GLU A 331 4.23 10.62 -23.71
C GLU A 331 4.60 9.14 -23.71
N MET A 332 4.22 8.38 -24.74
CA MET A 332 4.59 6.98 -24.87
C MET A 332 6.10 6.79 -25.10
N GLU A 333 6.75 7.67 -25.85
CA GLU A 333 8.20 7.70 -26.00
C GLU A 333 8.91 8.01 -24.67
N LEU A 334 8.42 9.02 -23.93
CA LEU A 334 8.91 9.34 -22.59
C LEU A 334 8.76 8.15 -21.64
N LEU A 335 7.60 7.49 -21.64
CA LEU A 335 7.33 6.32 -20.81
C LEU A 335 8.26 5.15 -21.16
N GLY A 336 8.45 4.85 -22.44
CA GLY A 336 9.35 3.78 -22.88
C GLY A 336 10.79 4.02 -22.43
N THR A 337 11.27 5.26 -22.55
CA THR A 337 12.61 5.68 -22.10
C THR A 337 12.75 5.52 -20.59
N ALA A 338 11.80 6.06 -19.82
CA ALA A 338 11.84 6.03 -18.36
C ALA A 338 11.71 4.61 -17.80
N VAL A 339 10.94 3.72 -18.45
CA VAL A 339 10.88 2.31 -18.10
C VAL A 339 12.24 1.65 -18.31
N ALA A 340 12.88 1.87 -19.47
CA ALA A 340 14.19 1.31 -19.75
C ALA A 340 15.22 1.71 -18.69
N GLU A 341 15.27 3.01 -18.35
CA GLU A 341 16.14 3.53 -17.30
C GLU A 341 15.94 2.80 -15.97
N LYS A 342 14.68 2.53 -15.57
CA LYS A 342 14.37 1.82 -14.32
C LYS A 342 14.79 0.36 -14.37
N LEU A 343 14.47 -0.35 -15.45
CA LEU A 343 14.82 -1.77 -15.59
C LEU A 343 16.34 -1.97 -15.65
N ASN A 344 17.08 -1.03 -16.22
CA ASN A 344 18.55 -1.09 -16.30
C ASN A 344 19.24 -1.03 -14.93
N LEU A 345 18.55 -0.54 -13.88
CA LEU A 345 19.09 -0.49 -12.52
C LEU A 345 19.11 -1.86 -11.83
N TYR A 346 18.37 -2.85 -12.35
CA TYR A 346 18.32 -4.18 -11.76
C TYR A 346 19.70 -4.84 -11.87
N LYS A 347 20.22 -5.32 -10.73
CA LYS A 347 21.55 -5.95 -10.65
C LYS A 347 21.60 -7.25 -11.45
N ASN A 348 20.56 -8.08 -11.34
CA ASN A 348 20.45 -9.38 -11.98
C ASN A 348 19.54 -9.28 -13.21
N LYS A 349 20.07 -8.73 -14.30
CA LYS A 349 19.31 -8.47 -15.53
C LYS A 349 18.68 -9.71 -16.16
N GLU A 350 19.32 -10.87 -15.97
CA GLU A 350 18.83 -12.16 -16.48
C GLU A 350 17.51 -12.61 -15.81
N LEU A 351 17.22 -12.13 -14.60
CA LEU A 351 15.95 -12.39 -13.90
C LEU A 351 14.81 -11.49 -14.37
N VAL A 352 15.11 -10.47 -15.19
CA VAL A 352 14.12 -9.56 -15.76
C VAL A 352 13.78 -10.01 -17.18
N LYS A 353 12.49 -10.26 -17.42
CA LYS A 353 11.97 -10.58 -18.76
C LYS A 353 10.94 -9.54 -19.16
N VAL A 354 11.04 -9.03 -20.38
CA VAL A 354 10.10 -8.05 -20.94
C VAL A 354 9.25 -8.74 -22.00
N VAL A 355 7.92 -8.74 -21.84
CA VAL A 355 6.98 -9.35 -22.79
C VAL A 355 6.01 -8.30 -23.30
N ILE A 356 5.97 -8.08 -24.61
CA ILE A 356 5.28 -6.95 -25.24
C ILE A 356 4.20 -7.45 -26.22
N PRO A 357 2.91 -7.11 -26.02
CA PRO A 357 1.86 -7.37 -26.99
C PRO A 357 1.90 -6.31 -28.11
N ARG A 358 1.89 -6.74 -29.38
CA ARG A 358 1.97 -5.82 -30.54
C ARG A 358 0.63 -5.27 -31.00
N LYS A 359 -0.51 -5.80 -30.51
CA LYS A 359 -1.86 -5.42 -30.96
C LYS A 359 -2.71 -4.71 -29.88
N GLY A 360 -2.07 -4.18 -28.85
CA GLY A 360 -2.72 -3.33 -27.84
C GLY A 360 -2.29 -3.67 -26.41
N PHE A 361 -2.15 -2.63 -25.58
CA PHE A 361 -1.72 -2.72 -24.18
C PHE A 361 -2.89 -2.84 -23.20
N SER A 362 -4.12 -2.66 -23.69
CA SER A 362 -5.36 -2.85 -22.95
C SER A 362 -6.50 -3.15 -23.92
N ILE A 363 -7.66 -3.54 -23.40
CA ILE A 363 -8.87 -3.72 -24.23
C ILE A 363 -9.31 -2.43 -24.95
N LEU A 364 -8.84 -1.25 -24.54
CA LEU A 364 -9.16 0.02 -25.17
C LEU A 364 -8.22 0.39 -26.33
N SER A 365 -6.99 -0.16 -26.34
CA SER A 365 -5.96 0.11 -27.35
C SER A 365 -5.82 -0.98 -28.41
N VAL A 366 -6.80 -1.88 -28.54
CA VAL A 366 -6.89 -2.84 -29.65
C VAL A 366 -7.59 -2.22 -30.86
N GLU A 367 -7.46 -2.83 -32.04
CA GLU A 367 -8.20 -2.40 -33.24
C GLU A 367 -9.72 -2.36 -32.98
N GLY A 368 -10.36 -1.22 -33.30
CA GLY A 368 -11.77 -0.95 -32.98
C GLY A 368 -12.03 -0.48 -31.55
N GLY A 369 -11.02 -0.47 -30.67
CA GLY A 369 -11.10 0.06 -29.32
C GLY A 369 -11.16 1.59 -29.26
N ALA A 370 -11.73 2.13 -28.18
CA ALA A 370 -11.96 3.58 -28.02
C ALA A 370 -10.68 4.42 -28.01
N LEU A 371 -9.56 3.83 -27.56
CA LEU A 371 -8.26 4.49 -27.44
C LEU A 371 -7.23 3.91 -28.43
N PHE A 372 -7.68 3.21 -29.48
CA PHE A 372 -6.81 2.60 -30.48
C PHE A 372 -5.89 3.65 -31.12
N ASP A 373 -4.59 3.47 -30.95
CA ASP A 373 -3.55 4.26 -31.59
C ASP A 373 -2.26 3.42 -31.66
N PRO A 374 -2.06 2.68 -32.76
CA PRO A 374 -0.88 1.82 -32.90
C PRO A 374 0.41 2.62 -33.16
N VAL A 375 0.33 3.93 -33.44
CA VAL A 375 1.51 4.80 -33.58
C VAL A 375 2.08 5.08 -32.20
N ALA A 376 1.22 5.46 -31.24
CA ALA A 376 1.62 5.71 -29.87
C ALA A 376 2.18 4.44 -29.19
N ASP A 377 1.56 3.27 -29.39
CA ASP A 377 2.09 2.02 -28.85
C ASP A 377 3.48 1.67 -29.42
N ARG A 378 3.69 1.87 -30.72
CA ARG A 378 5.01 1.67 -31.34
C ARG A 378 6.07 2.62 -30.79
N ALA A 379 5.72 3.87 -30.48
CA ALA A 379 6.65 4.83 -29.91
C ALA A 379 7.20 4.34 -28.56
N PHE A 380 6.34 3.80 -27.69
CA PHE A 380 6.77 3.16 -26.44
C PHE A 380 7.71 1.99 -26.69
N ILE A 381 7.34 1.08 -27.59
CA ILE A 381 8.13 -0.14 -27.87
C ILE A 381 9.52 0.23 -28.41
N MET A 382 9.59 1.21 -29.31
CA MET A 382 10.85 1.67 -29.90
C MET A 382 11.73 2.34 -28.85
N ALA A 383 11.19 3.26 -28.05
CA ALA A 383 11.94 3.94 -27.00
C ALA A 383 12.47 2.96 -25.95
N LEU A 384 11.62 2.03 -25.50
CA LEU A 384 12.02 0.97 -24.57
C LEU A 384 13.16 0.13 -25.15
N ARG A 385 13.04 -0.35 -26.39
CA ARG A 385 14.06 -1.19 -27.03
C ARG A 385 15.40 -0.46 -27.18
N GLN A 386 15.38 0.82 -27.55
CA GLN A 386 16.60 1.60 -27.74
C GLN A 386 17.35 1.87 -26.43
N GLY A 387 16.61 2.04 -25.32
CA GLY A 387 17.20 2.35 -24.02
C GLY A 387 17.52 1.14 -23.14
N LEU A 388 16.95 -0.04 -23.42
CA LEU A 388 17.06 -1.21 -22.54
C LEU A 388 18.43 -1.88 -22.66
N ASP A 389 19.00 -2.29 -21.51
CA ASP A 389 20.23 -3.07 -21.46
C ASP A 389 20.06 -4.40 -22.22
N PRO A 390 21.02 -4.77 -23.10
CA PRO A 390 20.90 -5.95 -23.96
C PRO A 390 20.83 -7.28 -23.21
N HIS A 391 21.18 -7.33 -21.91
CA HIS A 391 21.01 -8.54 -21.10
C HIS A 391 19.56 -8.78 -20.67
N ILE A 392 18.68 -7.77 -20.78
CA ILE A 392 17.25 -7.91 -20.50
C ILE A 392 16.55 -8.30 -21.80
N VAL A 393 16.04 -9.54 -21.85
CA VAL A 393 15.43 -10.09 -23.05
C VAL A 393 14.03 -9.51 -23.26
N ILE A 394 13.80 -8.95 -24.46
CA ILE A 394 12.48 -8.52 -24.94
C ILE A 394 11.88 -9.61 -25.83
N THR A 395 10.67 -10.05 -25.51
CA THR A 395 9.85 -10.94 -26.34
C THR A 395 8.60 -10.21 -26.82
N GLU A 396 8.47 -10.04 -28.12
CA GLU A 396 7.27 -9.45 -28.73
C GLU A 396 6.30 -10.54 -29.20
N VAL A 397 5.01 -10.34 -28.93
CA VAL A 397 3.95 -11.29 -29.26
C VAL A 397 2.92 -10.61 -30.17
N ASP A 398 2.57 -11.23 -31.29
CA ASP A 398 1.64 -10.69 -32.28
C ASP A 398 0.15 -10.80 -31.86
N THR A 399 -0.14 -10.37 -30.64
CA THR A 399 -1.47 -10.39 -30.00
C THR A 399 -1.67 -9.12 -29.17
N ASP A 400 -2.88 -8.91 -28.67
CA ASP A 400 -3.14 -7.96 -27.58
C ASP A 400 -2.84 -8.60 -26.21
N ILE A 401 -2.78 -7.76 -25.17
CA ILE A 401 -2.46 -8.20 -23.80
C ILE A 401 -3.46 -9.20 -23.20
N ASN A 402 -4.72 -9.18 -23.66
CA ASN A 402 -5.80 -10.03 -23.14
C ASN A 402 -5.94 -11.35 -23.91
N ASN A 403 -5.05 -11.62 -24.86
CA ASN A 403 -5.06 -12.84 -25.64
C ASN A 403 -4.48 -14.02 -24.83
N PRO A 404 -5.08 -15.24 -24.89
CA PRO A 404 -4.52 -16.40 -24.20
C PRO A 404 -3.12 -16.81 -24.72
N GLY A 405 -2.78 -16.48 -25.98
CA GLY A 405 -1.44 -16.64 -26.53
C GLY A 405 -0.40 -15.75 -25.82
N PHE A 406 -0.76 -14.52 -25.47
CA PHE A 406 0.08 -13.62 -24.69
C PHE A 406 0.37 -14.19 -23.30
N ALA A 407 -0.68 -14.62 -22.60
CA ALA A 407 -0.57 -15.23 -21.27
C ALA A 407 0.38 -16.45 -21.25
N LYS A 408 0.33 -17.30 -22.28
CA LYS A 408 1.25 -18.44 -22.41
C LYS A 408 2.71 -18.00 -22.50
N VAL A 409 3.01 -16.94 -23.26
CA VAL A 409 4.38 -16.42 -23.39
C VAL A 409 4.85 -15.77 -22.10
N VAL A 410 4.00 -15.01 -21.41
CA VAL A 410 4.31 -14.43 -20.08
C VAL A 410 4.67 -15.52 -19.08
N VAL A 411 3.88 -16.59 -19.02
CA VAL A 411 4.15 -17.72 -18.12
C VAL A 411 5.42 -18.46 -18.52
N ALA A 412 5.63 -18.72 -19.82
CA ALA A 412 6.85 -19.37 -20.29
C ALA A 412 8.10 -18.55 -19.91
N ALA A 413 8.07 -17.23 -20.12
CA ALA A 413 9.15 -16.33 -19.74
C ALA A 413 9.42 -16.37 -18.23
N LEU A 414 8.37 -16.47 -17.39
CA LEU A 414 8.53 -16.62 -15.95
C LEU A 414 9.18 -17.97 -15.57
N LEU A 415 8.71 -19.07 -16.16
CA LEU A 415 9.20 -20.41 -15.83
C LEU A 415 10.66 -20.61 -16.25
N GLU A 416 11.09 -19.96 -17.33
CA GLU A 416 12.49 -19.97 -17.79
C GLU A 416 13.44 -19.45 -16.71
N VAL A 417 13.09 -18.37 -16.01
CA VAL A 417 13.92 -17.79 -14.94
C VAL A 417 13.71 -18.41 -13.56
N LEU A 418 12.64 -19.18 -13.36
CA LEU A 418 12.41 -19.94 -12.11
C LEU A 418 13.16 -21.28 -12.07
N GLN A 419 13.63 -21.78 -13.22
CA GLN A 419 14.38 -23.04 -13.32
C GLN A 419 15.90 -22.86 -13.15
N VAL A 420 16.36 -21.61 -13.03
CA VAL A 420 17.74 -21.20 -12.69
C VAL A 420 17.83 -20.99 -11.19
#